data_AF-A0A975YAU9-F1
#
_entry.id   AF-A0A975YAU9-F1
#
_cell.length_a   1.000
_cell.length_b   1.000
_cell.length_c   1.000
_cell.angle_alpha   90.00
_cell.angle_beta   90.00
_cell.angle_gamma   90.00
#
_symmetry.space_group_name_H-M   'P 1'
#
loop_
_entity.id
_entity.type
_entity.pdbx_description
1 polymer ?
#
loop_
_entity_poly.entity_id
_entity_poly.type
_entity_poly.pdbx_seq_one_letter_code
_entity_poly.pdbx_strand_id
1 'polypeptide(L)' 'MSAAISHASPERALPTTDLTTGEVRVPLRLLSIDRLLAVAPLVLSRREAELLRDRLAELLLPAPRSVRTQP' A
#
# COMPACT_ATOMS: atom_id res chain seq x y z
N MET A 1 23.37 -16.79 1.00
CA MET A 1 22.87 -15.69 0.13
C MET A 1 22.19 -14.70 1.04
N SER A 2 22.73 -13.48 1.19
CA SER A 2 22.05 -12.43 1.95
C SER A 2 20.80 -12.03 1.15
N ALA A 3 19.62 -12.22 1.71
CA ALA A 3 18.39 -11.72 1.10
C ALA A 3 18.53 -10.19 1.07
N ALA A 4 18.81 -9.63 -0.11
CA ALA A 4 18.72 -8.19 -0.30
C ALA A 4 17.33 -7.78 0.20
N ILE A 5 17.25 -6.91 1.20
CA ILE A 5 15.98 -6.48 1.80
C ILE A 5 15.22 -5.73 0.71
N SER A 6 14.30 -6.43 0.04
CA SER A 6 13.45 -5.89 -1.01
C SER A 6 12.13 -5.42 -0.41
N HIS A 7 11.66 -4.25 -0.83
CA HIS A 7 10.38 -3.69 -0.40
C HIS A 7 9.56 -3.22 -1.61
N ALA A 8 8.25 -3.15 -1.45
CA ALA A 8 7.32 -2.65 -2.45
C ALA A 8 6.74 -1.32 -2.00
N SER A 9 6.77 -0.32 -2.87
CA SER A 9 6.29 1.04 -2.60
C SER A 9 5.27 1.46 -3.65
N PRO A 10 4.13 2.07 -3.28
CA PRO A 10 3.17 2.60 -4.24
C PRO A 10 3.79 3.66 -5.17
N GLU A 11 3.38 3.66 -6.43
CA GLU A 11 3.70 4.75 -7.34
C GLU A 11 2.79 5.97 -7.12
N ARG A 12 3.20 7.12 -7.67
CA ARG A 12 2.35 8.31 -7.78
C ARG A 12 1.33 8.17 -8.92
N ALA A 13 0.66 7.02 -8.98
CA ALA A 13 -0.38 6.71 -9.93
C ALA A 13 -1.63 6.26 -9.17
N LEU A 14 -2.80 6.54 -9.73
CA LEU A 14 -4.06 6.11 -9.12
C LEU A 14 -4.25 4.60 -9.32
N PRO A 15 -4.79 3.88 -8.31
CA PRO A 15 -5.27 2.53 -8.52
C PRO A 15 -6.31 2.48 -9.64
N THR A 16 -6.33 1.39 -10.39
CA THR A 16 -7.34 1.14 -11.44
C THR A 16 -8.21 -0.05 -11.07
N THR A 17 -9.40 -0.13 -11.64
CA THR A 17 -10.32 -1.25 -11.44
C THR A 17 -10.69 -1.85 -12.78
N ASP A 18 -10.61 -3.17 -12.88
CA ASP A 18 -11.12 -3.94 -14.00
C ASP A 18 -12.65 -3.98 -13.94
N LEU A 19 -13.32 -3.48 -14.97
CA LEU A 19 -14.79 -3.45 -15.00
C LEU A 19 -15.42 -4.82 -15.21
N THR A 20 -14.66 -5.79 -15.73
CA THR A 20 -15.16 -7.14 -16.02
C THR A 20 -14.99 -8.06 -14.81
N THR A 21 -13.82 -8.02 -14.18
CA THR A 21 -13.49 -8.92 -13.05
C THR A 21 -13.66 -8.27 -11.68
N GLY A 22 -13.73 -6.93 -11.63
CA GLY A 22 -13.73 -6.17 -10.37
C GLY A 22 -12.37 -6.13 -9.68
N GLU A 23 -11.31 -6.62 -10.32
CA GLU A 23 -9.95 -6.58 -9.77
C GLU A 23 -9.47 -5.13 -9.62
N VAL A 24 -8.84 -4.82 -8.50
CA VAL A 24 -8.18 -3.54 -8.26
C VAL A 24 -6.68 -3.72 -8.44
N ARG A 25 -6.07 -2.85 -9.24
CA ARG A 25 -4.63 -2.87 -9.54
C ARG A 25 -3.99 -1.61 -8.98
N VAL A 26 -3.11 -1.79 -8.00
CA VAL A 26 -2.32 -0.71 -7.37
C VAL A 26 -0.91 -0.75 -7.95
N PRO A 27 -0.47 0.27 -8.69
CA PRO A 27 0.88 0.29 -9.26
C PRO A 27 1.96 0.36 -8.17
N LEU A 28 2.87 -0.62 -8.13
CA LEU A 28 3.97 -0.68 -7.18
C LEU A 28 5.34 -0.70 -7.86
N ARG A 29 6.32 -0.09 -7.19
CA ARG A 29 7.75 -0.24 -7.47
C ARG A 29 8.35 -1.21 -6.49
N LEU A 30 9.01 -2.25 -6.99
CA LEU A 30 9.83 -3.15 -6.20
C LEU A 30 11.24 -2.60 -6.14
N LEU A 31 11.74 -2.41 -4.92
CA LEU A 31 13.02 -1.75 -4.66
C LEU A 31 13.90 -2.63 -3.77
N SER A 32 15.20 -2.60 -3.98
CA SER A 32 16.21 -3.03 -3.02
C SER A 32 17.17 -1.87 -2.85
N ILE A 33 17.39 -1.42 -1.61
CA ILE A 33 18.25 -0.27 -1.22
C ILE A 33 18.66 0.63 -2.39
N ASP A 34 17.87 1.68 -2.63
CA ASP A 34 18.05 2.70 -3.68
C ASP A 34 18.06 2.22 -5.13
N ARG A 35 17.83 0.93 -5.38
CA ARG A 35 17.74 0.32 -6.70
C ARG A 35 16.32 -0.13 -7.01
N LEU A 36 15.79 0.34 -8.14
CA LEU A 36 14.57 -0.20 -8.74
C LEU A 36 14.86 -1.62 -9.28
N LEU A 37 14.07 -2.59 -8.84
CA LEU A 37 14.10 -3.97 -9.32
C LEU A 37 13.09 -4.20 -10.44
N ALA A 38 11.85 -3.75 -10.22
CA ALA A 38 10.75 -3.92 -11.17
C ALA A 38 9.60 -2.93 -10.88
N VAL A 39 8.72 -2.79 -11.85
CA VAL A 39 7.40 -2.16 -11.70
C VAL A 39 6.36 -3.25 -11.92
N ALA A 40 5.50 -3.48 -10.94
CA ALA A 40 4.46 -4.50 -11.02
C ALA A 40 3.22 -4.06 -10.23
N PRO A 41 2.00 -4.26 -10.77
CA PRO A 41 0.80 -3.97 -10.01
C PRO A 41 0.60 -5.01 -8.90
N LEU A 42 0.23 -4.55 -7.71
CA LEU A 42 -0.48 -5.39 -6.75
C LEU A 42 -1.91 -5.54 -7.23
N VAL A 43 -2.27 -6.76 -7.60
CA VAL A 43 -3.61 -7.12 -8.05
C VAL A 43 -4.36 -7.69 -6.85
N LEU A 44 -5.51 -7.10 -6.56
CA LEU A 44 -6.40 -7.49 -5.48
C LEU A 44 -7.77 -7.81 -6.06
N SER A 45 -8.45 -8.80 -5.52
CA SER A 45 -9.90 -8.89 -5.68
C SER A 45 -10.57 -7.64 -5.09
N ARG A 46 -11.80 -7.35 -5.52
CA ARG A 46 -12.59 -6.25 -4.96
C ARG A 46 -12.65 -6.30 -3.43
N ARG A 47 -12.88 -7.48 -2.85
CA ARG A 47 -12.99 -7.68 -1.40
C ARG A 47 -11.67 -7.41 -0.68
N GLU A 48 -10.55 -7.86 -1.22
CA GLU A 48 -9.22 -7.59 -0.65
C GLU A 48 -8.88 -6.10 -0.70
N ALA A 49 -9.25 -5.42 -1.78
CA ALA A 49 -9.04 -3.98 -1.91
C ALA A 49 -9.87 -3.17 -0.90
N GLU A 50 -11.13 -3.55 -0.68
CA GLU A 50 -11.99 -2.94 0.34
C GLU A 50 -11.42 -3.15 1.75
N LEU A 51 -11.00 -4.37 2.08
CA LEU A 51 -10.37 -4.68 3.37
C LEU A 51 -9.05 -3.91 3.58
N LEU A 52 -8.21 -3.84 2.55
CA LEU A 52 -6.95 -3.09 2.62
C LEU A 52 -7.23 -1.59 2.83
N ARG A 53 -8.18 -1.02 2.09
CA ARG A 53 -8.58 0.38 2.25
C ARG A 53 -9.06 0.67 3.66
N ASP A 54 -9.95 -0.17 4.20
CA ASP A 54 -10.52 0.05 5.53
C ASP A 54 -9.44 -0.03 6.60
N ARG A 55 -8.52 -0.99 6.49
CA ARG A 55 -7.38 -1.10 7.40
C ARG A 55 -6.42 0.09 7.30
N LEU A 56 -6.14 0.57 6.07
CA LEU A 56 -5.32 1.76 5.88
C LEU A 56 -6.00 3.01 6.44
N ALA A 57 -7.32 3.13 6.31
CA ALA A 57 -8.08 4.22 6.90
C ALA A 57 -7.94 4.21 8.42
N GLU A 58 -8.09 3.06 9.09
CA GLU A 58 -7.87 2.94 10.53
C GLU A 58 -6.46 3.36 10.97
N LEU A 59 -5.44 2.99 10.20
CA LEU A 59 -4.03 3.27 10.53
C LEU A 59 -3.61 4.72 10.22
N LEU A 60 -4.23 5.35 9.23
CA LEU A 60 -3.90 6.71 8.77
C LEU A 60 -4.80 7.78 9.36
N LEU A 61 -5.92 7.40 9.98
CA LEU A 61 -6.68 8.33 10.82
C LEU A 61 -5.77 8.83 11.94
N PRO A 62 -5.70 10.16 12.17
CA PRO A 62 -4.87 10.70 13.24
C PRO A 62 -5.33 10.11 14.56
N ALA A 63 -4.42 9.41 15.25
CA ALA A 63 -4.66 9.03 16.64
C ALA A 63 -5.11 10.30 17.41
N PRO A 64 -6.15 10.21 18.27
CA PRO A 64 -6.50 11.35 19.11
C PRO A 64 -5.23 11.76 19.84
N ARG A 65 -4.79 13.01 19.63
CA ARG A 65 -3.63 13.55 20.33
C ARG A 65 -3.92 13.34 21.82
N SER A 66 -3.23 12.41 22.47
CA SER A 66 -3.21 12.36 23.92
C SER A 66 -2.57 13.67 24.35
N VAL A 67 -3.43 14.63 24.72
CA VAL A 67 -3.03 15.82 25.45
C VAL A 67 -2.43 15.27 26.75
N ARG A 68 -1.09 15.15 26.80
CA ARG A 68 -0.39 14.98 28.07
C ARG A 68 -0.54 16.30 28.79
N THR A 69 -1.64 16.46 29.52
CA THR A 69 -1.72 17.40 30.63
C THR A 69 -0.77 16.87 31.68
N GLN A 70 0.46 17.36 31.64
CA GLN A 70 1.42 17.16 32.71
C GLN A 70 1.15 18.25 33.77
N PRO A 71 1.08 17.90 35.06
CA PRO A 71 0.81 18.83 36.16
C PRO A 71 1.95 19.84 36.36
#